data_AF-A0A7Y7MXJ0-F1
#
_entry.id   AF-A0A7Y7MXJ0-F1
#
_cell.length_a   1.000
_cell.length_b   1.000
_cell.length_c   1.000
_cell.angle_alpha   90.00
_cell.angle_beta   90.00
_cell.angle_gamma   90.00
#
_symmetry.space_group_name_H-M   'P 1'
#
loop_
_entity.id
_entity.type
_entity.pdbx_description
1 polymer ?
#
loop_
_entity_poly.entity_id
_entity_poly.type
_entity_poly.pdbx_seq_one_letter_code
_entity_poly.pdbx_strand_id
1 'polypeptide(L)'
;MSKDIIFQNKHNNKTKLVKLGFSWTVLFFGGIPDLFRGHWKGLGAMILILVAAIFTSGLGLIGQIVYAFYRNKLLIDHYNNENWQLFDGKAQDIEAYTGKKYIVEHSVA
;
A
#
# COMPACT_ATOMS: atom_id res chain seq x y z
N MET A 1 -6.18 4.90 -15.23
CA MET A 1 -6.70 3.55 -14.90
C MET A 1 -5.80 2.96 -13.83
N SER A 2 -6.28 2.68 -12.61
CA SER A 2 -5.42 2.02 -11.61
C SER A 2 -5.20 0.58 -12.05
N LYS A 3 -3.94 0.17 -12.21
CA LYS A 3 -3.61 -1.23 -12.47
C LYS A 3 -3.67 -1.99 -11.15
N ASP A 4 -4.28 -3.16 -11.17
CA ASP A 4 -4.36 -4.03 -10.01
C ASP A 4 -3.30 -5.13 -10.13
N ILE A 5 -2.66 -5.47 -9.02
CA ILE A 5 -1.66 -6.52 -8.91
C ILE A 5 -2.02 -7.44 -7.75
N ILE A 6 -1.61 -8.70 -7.81
CA ILE A 6 -1.93 -9.71 -6.81
C ILE A 6 -0.65 -10.22 -6.18
N PHE A 7 -0.60 -10.13 -4.85
CA PHE A 7 0.42 -10.79 -4.05
C PHE A 7 -0.10 -12.12 -3.51
N GLN A 8 0.73 -13.16 -3.49
CA GLN A 8 0.43 -14.44 -2.84
C GLN A 8 1.45 -14.73 -1.74
N ASN A 9 0.96 -15.22 -0.61
CA ASN A 9 1.81 -15.64 0.50
C ASN A 9 2.29 -17.09 0.30
N LYS A 10 3.62 -17.31 0.35
CA LYS A 10 4.22 -18.65 0.12
C LYS A 10 3.76 -19.73 1.11
N HIS A 11 3.36 -19.36 2.32
CA HIS A 11 3.09 -20.33 3.39
C HIS A 11 1.64 -20.82 3.44
N ASN A 12 0.69 -20.01 2.99
CA ASN A 12 -0.74 -20.31 3.14
C ASN A 12 -1.56 -20.09 1.87
N ASN A 13 -0.89 -19.80 0.73
CA ASN A 13 -1.50 -19.55 -0.58
C ASN A 13 -2.56 -18.43 -0.59
N LYS A 14 -2.65 -17.60 0.45
CA LYS A 14 -3.59 -16.47 0.49
C LYS A 14 -3.13 -15.41 -0.50
N THR A 15 -4.08 -14.86 -1.23
CA THR A 15 -3.85 -13.77 -2.18
C THR A 15 -4.35 -12.43 -1.64
N LYS A 16 -3.68 -11.34 -1.99
CA LYS A 16 -4.04 -9.96 -1.64
C LYS A 16 -3.93 -9.08 -2.88
N LEU A 17 -5.02 -8.39 -3.18
CA LEU A 17 -5.08 -7.41 -4.25
C LEU A 17 -4.49 -6.07 -3.78
N VAL A 18 -3.62 -5.50 -4.58
CA VAL A 18 -3.04 -4.16 -4.36
C VAL A 18 -3.23 -3.32 -5.62
N LYS A 19 -3.61 -2.05 -5.44
CA LYS A 19 -3.79 -1.10 -6.54
C LYS A 19 -2.53 -0.27 -6.73
N LEU A 20 -2.06 -0.12 -7.96
CA LEU A 20 -1.00 0.81 -8.33
C LEU A 20 -1.57 2.21 -8.53
N GLY A 21 -0.94 3.22 -7.93
CA GLY A 21 -1.31 4.63 -8.06
C GLY A 21 -1.87 5.25 -6.78
N PHE A 22 -2.76 6.23 -6.95
CA PHE A 22 -3.36 6.98 -5.84
C PHE A 22 -4.36 6.15 -5.03
N SER A 23 -4.30 6.25 -3.70
CA SER A 23 -5.18 5.51 -2.80
C SER A 23 -6.42 6.31 -2.41
N TRP A 24 -7.47 6.20 -3.23
CA TRP A 24 -8.76 6.85 -2.96
C TRP A 24 -9.36 6.48 -1.59
N THR A 25 -9.19 5.23 -1.16
CA THR A 25 -9.72 4.80 0.14
C THR A 25 -9.04 5.50 1.32
N VAL A 26 -7.76 5.82 1.21
CA VAL A 26 -7.02 6.51 2.28
C VAL A 26 -7.29 8.02 2.27
N LEU A 27 -7.56 8.59 1.09
CA LEU A 27 -7.99 9.98 0.99
C LEU A 27 -9.31 10.23 1.77
N PHE A 28 -10.31 9.35 1.63
CA PHE A 28 -11.62 9.57 2.25
C PHE A 28 -11.76 8.95 3.65
N PHE A 29 -11.11 7.82 3.91
CA PHE A 29 -11.28 7.06 5.16
C PHE A 29 -10.04 7.01 6.05
N GLY A 30 -8.96 7.70 5.67
CA GLY A 30 -7.72 7.75 6.43
C GLY A 30 -7.16 6.36 6.72
N GLY A 31 -7.05 6.03 8.00
CA GLY A 31 -6.49 4.76 8.49
C GLY A 31 -7.47 3.58 8.56
N ILE A 32 -8.77 3.79 8.36
CA ILE A 32 -9.78 2.71 8.45
C ILE A 32 -9.47 1.53 7.51
N PRO A 33 -9.10 1.75 6.23
CA PRO A 33 -8.75 0.64 5.33
C PRO A 33 -7.52 -0.16 5.79
N ASP A 34 -6.60 0.47 6.52
CA ASP A 34 -5.41 -0.20 7.04
C ASP A 34 -5.70 -1.09 8.24
N LEU A 35 -6.69 -0.71 9.06
CA LEU A 35 -7.22 -1.55 10.12
C LEU A 35 -7.79 -2.87 9.55
N PHE A 36 -8.61 -2.79 8.51
CA PHE A 36 -9.18 -3.98 7.86
C PHE A 36 -8.13 -4.83 7.11
N ARG A 37 -7.02 -4.23 6.68
CA ARG A 37 -5.91 -4.95 6.04
C ARG A 37 -4.90 -5.54 7.04
N GLY A 38 -5.04 -5.25 8.33
CA GLY A 38 -4.09 -5.67 9.38
C GLY A 38 -2.75 -4.95 9.31
N HIS A 39 -2.71 -3.77 8.69
CA HIS A 39 -1.48 -3.05 8.41
C HIS A 39 -1.22 -1.95 9.45
N TRP A 40 -0.59 -2.34 10.56
CA TRP A 40 -0.40 -1.48 11.74
C TRP A 40 0.48 -0.26 11.52
N LYS A 41 1.55 -0.36 10.71
CA LYS A 41 2.46 0.77 10.43
C LYS A 41 1.73 1.92 9.75
N GLY A 42 0.82 1.58 8.85
CA GLY A 42 -0.02 2.52 8.13
C GLY A 42 -1.08 3.20 8.99
N LEU A 43 -1.72 2.40 9.84
CA LEU A 43 -2.64 2.93 10.85
C LEU A 43 -1.93 3.94 11.75
N GLY A 44 -0.71 3.62 12.21
CA GLY A 44 0.12 4.53 13.01
C GLY A 44 0.45 5.83 12.27
N ALA A 45 0.82 5.76 10.99
CA ALA A 45 1.09 6.95 10.18
C ALA A 45 -0.16 7.86 10.03
N MET A 46 -1.35 7.27 9.88
CA MET A 46 -2.60 8.03 9.83
C MET A 46 -2.95 8.67 11.18
N ILE A 47 -2.73 7.98 12.29
CA ILE A 47 -2.91 8.56 13.63
C ILE A 47 -1.99 9.77 13.81
N LEU A 48 -0.72 9.67 13.39
CA LEU A 48 0.21 10.80 13.47
C LEU A 48 -0.25 12.01 12.65
N ILE A 49 -0.77 11.77 11.44
CA ILE A 49 -1.33 12.83 10.58
C ILE A 49 -2.55 13.49 11.24
N LEU A 50 -3.44 12.71 11.87
CA LEU A 50 -4.59 13.24 12.60
C LEU A 50 -4.17 14.07 13.82
N VAL A 51 -3.20 13.58 14.60
CA VAL A 51 -2.65 14.33 15.74
C VAL A 51 -2.02 15.64 15.26
N ALA A 52 -1.21 15.62 14.20
CA ALA A 52 -0.63 16.82 13.60
C ALA A 52 -1.72 17.78 13.10
N ALA A 53 -2.82 17.28 12.53
CA ALA A 53 -3.95 18.10 12.10
C ALA A 53 -4.60 18.84 13.28
N ILE A 54 -4.73 18.22 14.45
CA ILE A 54 -5.25 18.88 15.66
C ILE A 54 -4.36 20.07 16.05
N PHE A 55 -3.03 19.89 16.07
CA PHE A 55 -2.09 20.95 16.43
C PHE A 55 -1.93 22.05 15.37
N THR A 56 -2.42 21.82 14.15
CA THR A 56 -2.30 22.76 13.02
C THR A 56 -3.65 23.29 12.55
N SER A 57 -4.68 23.23 13.40
CA SER A 57 -6.05 23.69 13.07
C SER A 57 -6.61 23.08 11.78
N GLY A 58 -6.30 21.82 11.51
CA GLY A 58 -6.75 21.08 10.33
C GLY A 58 -5.82 21.16 9.11
N LEU A 59 -4.80 22.01 9.09
CA LEU A 59 -3.85 22.09 7.96
C LEU A 59 -3.08 20.78 7.75
N GLY A 60 -2.84 20.01 8.82
CA GLY A 60 -2.24 18.68 8.76
C GLY A 60 -3.02 17.67 7.90
N LEU A 61 -4.30 17.93 7.58
CA LEU A 61 -5.08 17.10 6.66
C LEU A 61 -4.55 17.15 5.22
N ILE A 62 -3.78 18.17 4.83
CA ILE A 62 -3.03 18.16 3.55
C ILE A 62 -2.07 16.97 3.51
N GLY A 63 -1.53 16.56 4.66
CA GLY A 63 -0.72 15.36 4.82
C GLY A 63 -1.46 14.08 4.42
N GLN A 64 -2.79 14.02 4.55
CA GLN A 64 -3.59 12.86 4.11
C GLN A 64 -3.62 12.75 2.59
N ILE A 65 -3.73 13.88 1.87
CA ILE A 65 -3.67 13.93 0.41
C ILE A 65 -2.32 13.42 -0.06
N VAL A 66 -1.24 13.95 0.52
CA VAL A 66 0.14 13.53 0.21
C VAL A 66 0.31 12.04 0.51
N TYR A 67 -0.09 11.60 1.71
CA TYR A 67 0.03 10.21 2.13
C TYR A 67 -0.71 9.24 1.20
N ALA A 68 -1.87 9.61 0.66
CA ALA A 68 -2.63 8.78 -0.27
C ALA A 68 -1.87 8.46 -1.57
N PHE A 69 -0.90 9.29 -2.01
CA PHE A 69 -0.02 8.99 -3.14
C PHE A 69 1.04 7.93 -2.81
N TYR A 70 1.62 7.99 -1.60
CA TYR A 70 2.69 7.09 -1.18
C TYR A 70 2.17 5.78 -0.59
N ARG A 71 0.92 5.78 -0.12
CA ARG A 71 0.36 4.69 0.66
C ARG A 71 0.42 3.33 -0.05
N ASN A 72 0.01 3.29 -1.31
CA ASN A 72 0.01 2.03 -2.06
C ASN A 72 1.45 1.51 -2.28
N LYS A 73 2.45 2.39 -2.42
CA LYS A 73 3.88 1.99 -2.45
C LYS A 73 4.32 1.33 -1.15
N LEU A 74 3.96 1.92 -0.01
CA LEU A 74 4.29 1.36 1.31
C LEU A 74 3.64 -0.01 1.53
N LEU A 75 2.43 -0.22 1.00
CA LEU A 75 1.74 -1.50 1.08
C LEU A 75 2.44 -2.58 0.25
N ILE A 76 2.90 -2.24 -0.96
CA ILE A 76 3.71 -3.13 -1.82
C ILE A 76 5.01 -3.52 -1.12
N ASP A 77 5.73 -2.53 -0.58
CA ASP A 77 6.97 -2.76 0.16
C ASP A 77 6.77 -3.68 1.37
N HIS A 78 5.66 -3.52 2.08
CA HIS A 78 5.33 -4.36 3.22
C HIS A 78 5.10 -5.82 2.82
N TYR A 79 4.32 -6.08 1.76
CA TYR A 79 4.12 -7.44 1.30
C TYR A 79 5.43 -8.08 0.81
N ASN A 80 6.26 -7.32 0.09
CA ASN A 80 7.57 -7.79 -0.33
C ASN A 80 8.46 -8.18 0.86
N ASN A 81 8.43 -7.41 1.96
CA ASN A 81 9.19 -7.73 3.17
C ASN A 81 8.61 -8.90 3.98
N GLU A 82 7.31 -9.20 3.84
CA GLU A 82 6.62 -10.27 4.57
C GLU A 82 6.62 -11.62 3.80
N ASN A 83 7.57 -11.82 2.89
CA ASN A 83 7.66 -13.03 2.04
C ASN A 83 6.43 -13.27 1.16
N TRP A 84 5.70 -12.22 0.79
CA TRP A 84 4.68 -12.32 -0.25
C TRP A 84 5.34 -12.11 -1.62
N GLN A 85 4.84 -12.83 -2.61
CA GLN A 85 5.34 -12.80 -3.97
C GLN A 85 4.34 -12.19 -4.91
N LEU A 86 4.82 -11.54 -5.96
CA LEU A 86 3.93 -11.14 -7.05
C LEU A 86 3.44 -12.38 -7.78
N PHE A 87 2.13 -12.62 -7.71
CA PHE A 87 1.45 -13.75 -8.37
C PHE A 87 0.86 -13.34 -9.71
N ASP A 88 0.24 -12.16 -9.76
CA ASP A 88 -0.34 -11.60 -10.99
C ASP A 88 -0.02 -10.11 -11.11
N GLY A 89 0.34 -9.70 -12.33
CA GLY A 89 0.82 -8.36 -12.64
C GLY A 89 2.21 -8.36 -13.29
N LYS A 90 2.52 -7.27 -14.01
CA LYS A 90 3.82 -7.10 -14.65
C LYS A 90 4.83 -6.49 -13.69
N ALA A 91 5.98 -7.15 -13.49
CA ALA A 91 7.10 -6.62 -12.70
C ALA A 91 7.45 -5.17 -13.08
N GLN A 92 7.47 -4.92 -14.39
CA GLN A 92 7.81 -3.64 -15.00
C GLN A 92 6.87 -2.51 -14.54
N ASP A 93 5.59 -2.81 -14.33
CA ASP A 93 4.62 -1.81 -13.87
C ASP A 93 4.87 -1.42 -12.41
N ILE A 94 5.30 -2.38 -11.58
CA ILE A 94 5.64 -2.13 -10.18
C ILE A 94 6.94 -1.36 -10.11
N GLU A 95 7.95 -1.74 -10.90
CA GLU A 95 9.24 -1.05 -10.98
C GLU A 95 9.07 0.40 -11.47
N ALA A 96 8.27 0.62 -12.52
CA ALA A 96 7.94 1.97 -12.98
C ALA A 96 7.20 2.80 -11.92
N TYR A 97 6.33 2.19 -11.11
CA TYR A 97 5.55 2.90 -10.09
C TYR A 97 6.37 3.22 -8.82
N THR A 98 7.16 2.26 -8.35
CA THR A 98 7.89 2.33 -7.07
C THR A 98 9.32 2.82 -7.21
N GLY A 99 9.93 2.68 -8.40
CA GLY A 99 11.35 2.87 -8.64
C GLY A 99 12.23 1.75 -8.10
N LYS A 100 11.65 0.64 -7.62
CA LYS A 100 12.37 -0.49 -7.03
C LYS A 100 12.18 -1.73 -7.89
N LYS A 101 13.24 -2.55 -8.00
CA LYS A 101 13.18 -3.82 -8.71
C LYS A 101 12.54 -4.89 -7.82
N TYR A 102 11.47 -5.52 -8.29
CA TYR A 102 10.83 -6.65 -7.61
C TYR A 102 11.05 -7.92 -8.43
N ILE A 103 11.29 -9.03 -7.74
CA ILE A 103 11.45 -10.33 -8.38
C ILE A 103 10.06 -10.95 -8.53
N VAL A 104 9.67 -11.24 -9.77
CA VAL A 104 8.47 -12.02 -10.06
C VAL A 104 8.90 -13.47 -10.13
N GLU A 105 8.78 -14.18 -9.01
CA GLU A 105 8.80 -15.63 -9.04
C GLU A 105 7.51 -16.05 -9.75
N HIS A 106 7.63 -16.39 -11.04
CA HIS A 106 6.55 -17.08 -11.71
C HIS A 106 6.35 -18.36 -10.93
N SER A 107 5.14 -18.59 -10.42
CA SER A 107 4.76 -19.89 -9.88
C SER A 107 5.16 -20.92 -10.92
N VAL A 108 6.18 -21.71 -10.62
CA VAL A 108 6.58 -22.83 -11.45
C VAL A 108 5.36 -23.75 -11.44
N ALA A 109 4.64 -23.77 -12.57
CA ALA A 109 3.59 -24.75 -12.83
C ALA A 109 4.21 -26.14 -12.95
#